data_AF-A0A087KTT2-F1
#
_entry.id   AF-A0A087KTT2-F1
#
_cell.length_a   1.000
_cell.length_b   1.000
_cell.length_c   1.000
_cell.angle_alpha   90.00
_cell.angle_beta   90.00
_cell.angle_gamma   90.00
#
_symmetry.space_group_name_H-M   'P 1'
#
loop_
_entity.id
_entity.type
_entity.pdbx_description
1 polymer ?
#
loop_
_entity_poly.entity_id
_entity_poly.type
_entity_poly.pdbx_seq_one_letter_code
_entity_poly.pdbx_strand_id
1 'polypeptide(L)'
;MARFSREQIEAQIRDQLVRDGFSADVARSAAMRGAEHYTSRPNASIASSLAIAKTYAKPLKRVRDKPDRPHVPGRRKGAYR
;
A
#
# COMPACT_ATOMS: atom_id res chain seq x y z
N MET A 1 -20.02 4.72 20.80
CA MET A 1 -19.30 5.14 19.57
C MET A 1 -19.75 4.24 18.44
N ALA A 2 -20.43 4.78 17.42
CA ALA A 2 -20.82 4.01 16.25
C ALA A 2 -19.55 3.56 15.50
N ARG A 3 -19.40 2.26 15.29
CA ARG A 3 -18.35 1.71 14.43
C ARG A 3 -18.76 1.95 12.99
N PHE A 4 -17.86 2.51 12.19
CA PHE A 4 -18.08 2.63 10.76
C PHE A 4 -18.18 1.24 10.13
N SER A 5 -18.98 1.11 9.08
CA SER A 5 -19.07 -0.17 8.36
C SER A 5 -17.72 -0.49 7.70
N ARG A 6 -17.47 -1.78 7.46
CA ARG A 6 -16.28 -2.24 6.73
C ARG A 6 -16.13 -1.50 5.39
N GLU A 7 -17.24 -1.31 4.69
CA GLU A 7 -17.30 -0.64 3.38
C GLU A 7 -16.93 0.85 3.48
N GLN A 8 -17.41 1.54 4.52
CA GLN A 8 -17.05 2.94 4.78
C GLN A 8 -15.54 3.09 5.05
N ILE A 9 -14.97 2.19 5.86
CA ILE A 9 -13.53 2.18 6.15
C ILE A 9 -12.71 1.83 4.91
N GLU A 10 -13.15 0.86 4.11
CA GLU A 10 -12.48 0.48 2.87
C GLU A 10 -12.44 1.65 1.88
N ALA A 11 -13.58 2.32 1.66
CA ALA A 11 -13.66 3.49 0.78
C ALA A 11 -12.74 4.61 1.26
N GLN A 12 -12.76 4.91 2.57
CA GLN A 12 -11.93 5.97 3.16
C GLN A 12 -10.43 5.67 3.03
N ILE A 13 -10.01 4.42 3.29
CA ILE A 13 -8.61 4.01 3.15
C ILE A 13 -8.17 4.04 1.69
N ARG A 14 -9.02 3.56 0.77
CA ARG A 14 -8.74 3.57 -0.67
C ARG A 14 -8.51 4.97 -1.17
N ASP A 15 -9.41 5.90 -0.87
CA ASP A 15 -9.33 7.27 -1.35
C ASP A 15 -8.09 7.98 -0.79
N GLN A 16 -7.70 7.69 0.47
CA GLN A 16 -6.46 8.19 1.04
C GLN A 16 -5.22 7.63 0.32
N LEU A 17 -5.20 6.34 -0.03
CA LEU A 17 -4.08 5.74 -0.78
C LEU A 17 -3.99 6.28 -2.21
N VAL A 18 -5.11 6.55 -2.87
CA VAL A 18 -5.10 7.20 -4.20
C VAL A 18 -4.52 8.61 -4.09
N ARG A 19 -4.90 9.39 -3.07
CA ARG A 19 -4.32 10.72 -2.78
C ARG A 19 -2.83 10.66 -2.49
N ASP A 20 -2.36 9.60 -1.82
CA ASP A 20 -0.94 9.34 -1.56
C ASP A 20 -0.16 8.89 -2.83
N GLY A 21 -0.83 8.83 -3.99
CA GLY A 21 -0.23 8.50 -5.28
C GLY A 21 0.02 7.00 -5.48
N PHE A 22 -0.83 6.15 -4.90
CA PHE A 22 -0.89 4.73 -5.25
C PHE A 22 -1.90 4.52 -6.40
N SER A 23 -1.66 3.53 -7.27
CA SER A 23 -2.63 3.18 -8.31
C SER A 23 -3.93 2.65 -7.69
N ALA A 24 -5.05 2.84 -8.39
CA ALA A 24 -6.38 2.43 -7.90
C ALA A 24 -6.44 0.94 -7.51
N ASP A 25 -5.77 0.06 -8.26
CA ASP A 25 -5.76 -1.39 -7.97
C ASP A 25 -4.97 -1.72 -6.70
N VAL A 26 -3.82 -1.05 -6.50
CA VAL A 26 -2.99 -1.21 -5.29
C VAL A 26 -3.72 -0.63 -4.09
N ALA A 27 -4.35 0.53 -4.25
CA ALA A 27 -5.17 1.17 -3.23
C ALA A 27 -6.34 0.27 -2.81
N ARG A 28 -7.06 -0.34 -3.77
CA ARG A 28 -8.16 -1.28 -3.49
C ARG A 28 -7.67 -2.50 -2.71
N SER A 29 -6.58 -3.12 -3.17
CA SER A 29 -6.01 -4.32 -2.54
C SER A 29 -5.54 -4.05 -1.10
N ALA A 30 -4.87 -2.91 -0.89
CA ALA A 30 -4.41 -2.48 0.42
C ALA A 30 -5.57 -2.06 1.35
N ALA A 31 -6.61 -1.41 0.80
CA ALA A 31 -7.78 -1.00 1.55
C ALA A 31 -8.56 -2.18 2.12
N MET A 32 -8.73 -3.27 1.36
CA MET A 32 -9.37 -4.49 1.85
C MET A 32 -8.66 -5.05 3.09
N ARG A 33 -7.32 -5.04 3.10
CA ARG A 33 -6.51 -5.50 4.25
C ARG A 33 -6.61 -4.56 5.45
N GLY A 34 -6.68 -3.25 5.22
CA GLY A 34 -6.92 -2.26 6.28
C GLY A 34 -8.31 -2.42 6.91
N ALA A 35 -9.34 -2.61 6.09
CA ALA A 35 -10.72 -2.80 6.54
C ALA A 35 -10.91 -4.11 7.31
N GLU A 36 -10.26 -5.21 6.88
CA GLU A 36 -10.23 -6.48 7.60
C GLU A 36 -9.61 -6.34 9.01
N HIS A 37 -8.54 -5.55 9.13
CA HIS A 37 -7.91 -5.23 10.42
C HIS A 37 -8.84 -4.42 11.32
N TYR A 38 -9.61 -3.47 10.77
CA TYR A 38 -10.60 -2.69 11.51
C TYR A 38 -11.71 -3.58 12.10
N THR A 39 -12.20 -4.54 11.33
CA THR A 39 -13.29 -5.43 11.76
C THR A 39 -12.82 -6.54 12.70
N SER A 40 -11.61 -7.06 12.50
CA SER A 40 -11.07 -8.18 13.30
C SER A 40 -10.62 -7.77 14.70
N ARG A 41 -10.43 -6.48 14.96
CA ARG A 41 -9.95 -5.97 16.25
C ARG A 41 -10.98 -5.06 16.93
N PRO A 42 -11.36 -5.34 18.19
CA PRO A 42 -12.34 -4.53 18.92
C PRO A 42 -11.88 -3.07 19.16
N ASN A 43 -10.57 -2.83 19.21
CA ASN A 43 -9.98 -1.52 19.50
C ASN A 43 -9.17 -0.95 18.33
N ALA A 44 -9.36 -1.46 17.10
CA ALA A 44 -8.69 -0.89 15.94
C ALA A 44 -9.30 0.48 15.61
N SER A 45 -8.41 1.46 15.40
CA SER A 45 -8.77 2.79 14.89
C SER A 45 -8.54 2.86 13.39
N ILE A 46 -9.20 3.81 12.72
CA ILE A 46 -9.03 4.08 11.29
C ILE A 46 -7.55 4.36 10.97
N ALA A 47 -6.85 5.08 11.85
CA ALA A 47 -5.43 5.36 11.71
C ALA A 47 -4.57 4.07 11.73
N SER A 48 -4.89 3.13 12.63
CA SER A 48 -4.18 1.85 12.69
C SER A 48 -4.43 0.99 11.44
N SER A 49 -5.66 0.98 10.95
CA SER A 49 -6.05 0.28 9.72
C SER A 49 -5.39 0.89 8.48
N LEU A 50 -5.26 2.21 8.42
CA LEU A 50 -4.53 2.92 7.37
C LEU A 50 -3.02 2.58 7.41
N ALA A 51 -2.42 2.49 8.60
CA ALA A 51 -1.01 2.11 8.74
C ALA A 51 -0.76 0.68 8.21
N ILE A 52 -1.67 -0.26 8.49
CA ILE A 52 -1.63 -1.62 7.94
C ILE A 52 -1.77 -1.59 6.42
N ALA A 53 -2.75 -0.86 5.89
CA ALA A 53 -2.95 -0.72 4.44
C ALA A 53 -1.70 -0.15 3.75
N LYS A 54 -1.08 0.89 4.31
CA LYS A 54 0.18 1.48 3.79
C LYS A 54 1.34 0.48 3.80
N THR A 55 1.40 -0.40 4.79
CA THR A 55 2.43 -1.45 4.87
C THR A 55 2.31 -2.44 3.71
N TYR A 56 1.09 -2.81 3.32
CA TYR A 56 0.82 -3.64 2.15
C TYR A 56 0.98 -2.90 0.81
N ALA A 57 0.64 -1.61 0.76
CA ALA A 57 0.70 -0.82 -0.47
C ALA A 57 2.15 -0.51 -0.92
N LYS A 58 3.07 -0.26 0.02
CA LYS A 58 4.48 0.09 -0.26
C LYS A 58 5.22 -0.89 -1.19
N PRO A 59 5.27 -2.21 -0.93
CA PRO A 59 5.93 -3.15 -1.82
C PRO A 59 5.26 -3.22 -3.19
N LEU A 60 3.93 -3.17 -3.25
CA LEU A 60 3.17 -3.20 -4.51
C LEU A 60 3.46 -1.99 -5.40
N LYS A 61 3.54 -0.80 -4.81
CA LYS A 61 3.98 0.42 -5.51
C LYS A 61 5.39 0.27 -6.09
N ARG A 62 6.33 -0.23 -5.27
CA ARG A 62 7.73 -0.44 -5.73
C ARG A 62 7.85 -1.42 -6.88
N VAL A 63 6.99 -2.44 -6.96
CA VAL A 63 7.03 -3.42 -8.06
C VAL A 63 6.40 -2.84 -9.32
N ARG A 64 5.28 -2.11 -9.20
CA ARG A 64 4.56 -1.53 -10.34
C ARG A 64 5.26 -0.31 -10.94
N ASP A 65 5.91 0.50 -10.11
CA ASP A 65 6.69 1.68 -10.53
C ASP A 65 8.14 1.34 -10.91
N LYS A 66 8.56 0.07 -10.88
CA LYS A 66 9.86 -0.28 -11.46
C LYS A 66 9.74 -0.05 -12.97
N PRO A 67 10.53 0.87 -13.57
CA PRO A 67 10.76 0.77 -15.00
C PRO A 67 11.32 -0.62 -15.25
N ASP A 68 10.92 -1.23 -16.37
CA ASP A 68 11.35 -2.55 -16.84
C ASP A 68 12.85 -2.50 -17.21
N ARG A 69 13.68 -2.14 -16.24
CA ARG A 69 15.12 -2.08 -16.35
C ARG A 69 15.59 -3.49 -16.04
N PRO A 70 16.11 -4.24 -17.03
CA PRO A 70 16.75 -5.49 -16.72
C PRO A 70 17.79 -5.24 -15.63
N HIS A 71 17.79 -6.10 -14.61
CA HIS A 71 18.91 -6.15 -13.68
C HIS A 71 20.15 -6.43 -14.53
N VAL A 72 21.05 -5.46 -14.67
CA VAL A 72 22.35 -5.66 -15.34
C VAL A 72 23.40 -5.89 -14.25
N PRO A 73 23.67 -7.16 -13.87
CA PRO A 73 24.84 -7.44 -13.06
C PRO A 73 26.07 -7.25 -13.95
N GLY A 74 26.91 -6.23 -13.69
CA GLY A 74 28.20 -6.15 -14.37
C GLY A 74 28.81 -4.77 -14.68
N ARG A 75 28.32 -3.65 -14.14
CA ARG A 75 28.97 -2.34 -14.37
C ARG A 75 29.98 -1.96 -13.28
N ARG A 76 31.03 -2.78 -13.12
CA ARG A 76 32.34 -2.31 -12.62
C ARG A 76 33.37 -2.57 -13.72
N LYS A 77 33.35 -1.74 -14.77
CA LYS A 77 34.51 -1.61 -15.67
C LYS A 77 35.54 -0.74 -14.96
N GLY A 78 36.36 -1.36 -14.12
CA GLY A 78 37.66 -0.79 -13.75
C GLY A 78 38.53 -0.79 -14.99
N ALA A 79 38.55 0.34 -15.69
CA ALA A 79 39.42 0.58 -16.82
C ALA A 79 40.20 1.86 -16.52
N TYR A 80 41.31 1.73 -15.80
CA TYR A 80 42.40 2.70 -15.88
C TYR A 80 43.71 1.92 -15.92
N ARG A 81 44.51 2.33 -16.91
CA ARG A 81 45.83 1.84 -17.33
C ARG A 81 46.86 1.87 -16.21
#